data_AF-A0A1F9LKU9-F1
#
_entry.id   AF-A0A1F9LKU9-F1
#
_cell.length_a   1.000
_cell.length_b   1.000
_cell.length_c   1.000
_cell.angle_alpha   90.00
_cell.angle_beta   90.00
_cell.angle_gamma   90.00
#
_symmetry.space_group_name_H-M   'P 1'
#
loop_
_entity.id
_entity.type
_entity.pdbx_description
1 polymer ?
#
loop_
_entity_poly.entity_id
_entity_poly.type
_entity_poly.pdbx_seq_one_letter_code
_entity_poly.pdbx_strand_id
1 'polypeptide(L)'
;MIARATLCLLVILATGCLEAQDNSDATGQDETPTLPRSFKGYELYSWQDKAGSWHYALLSGTNRIKTAEEVVTAAENTANDGLIVQRAVGTDDLLALLRRMPENDFLTWLTEPDPTPATNDATVVFALPGTEVLDQVRTVCTEHKLECNLPE
;
A
#
# COMPACT_ATOMS: atom_id res chain seq x y z
N MET A 1 -51.12 29.61 54.94
CA MET A 1 -51.95 28.40 55.12
C MET A 1 -51.30 27.27 54.34
N ILE A 2 -51.02 26.18 55.03
CA ILE A 2 -50.30 25.00 54.55
C ILE A 2 -51.27 24.14 53.74
N ALA A 3 -50.89 23.75 52.53
CA ALA A 3 -51.47 22.60 51.84
C ALA A 3 -50.33 21.73 51.29
N ARG A 4 -50.24 20.53 51.89
CA ARG A 4 -49.35 19.42 51.53
C ARG A 4 -50.02 18.58 50.46
N ALA A 5 -49.25 18.06 49.51
CA ALA A 5 -49.46 16.83 48.70
C ALA A 5 -48.73 17.04 47.37
N THR A 6 -47.98 16.13 46.76
CA THR A 6 -47.63 14.76 47.05
C THR A 6 -46.44 14.47 46.12
N LEU A 7 -45.47 13.75 46.66
CA LEU A 7 -44.37 13.10 45.96
C LEU A 7 -44.90 12.22 44.80
N CYS A 8 -44.46 12.50 43.58
CA CYS A 8 -44.26 11.45 42.57
C CYS A 8 -43.18 11.94 41.59
N LEU A 9 -41.94 11.73 42.01
CA LEU A 9 -40.78 11.77 41.14
C LEU A 9 -40.89 10.59 40.17
N LEU A 10 -41.19 10.85 38.91
CA LEU A 10 -41.02 9.88 37.82
C LEU A 10 -40.22 10.57 36.72
N VAL A 11 -38.90 10.42 36.84
CA VAL A 11 -37.92 10.73 35.82
C VAL A 11 -38.07 9.64 34.74
N ILE A 12 -38.67 9.99 33.60
CA ILE A 12 -38.61 9.13 32.40
C ILE A 12 -37.41 9.62 31.59
N LEU A 13 -36.24 9.06 31.90
CA LEU A 13 -35.09 9.02 31.01
C LEU A 13 -35.29 7.81 30.09
N ALA A 14 -35.42 8.05 28.79
CA ALA A 14 -34.92 7.19 27.70
C ALA A 14 -35.61 7.58 26.39
N THR A 15 -35.26 8.75 25.83
CA THR A 15 -35.34 8.87 24.38
C THR A 15 -34.11 8.15 23.86
N GLY A 16 -34.28 6.84 23.66
CA GLY A 16 -33.23 5.98 23.10
C GLY A 16 -32.70 6.60 21.82
N CYS A 17 -31.38 6.67 21.73
CA CYS A 17 -30.68 6.74 20.46
C CYS A 17 -31.27 5.65 19.56
N LEU A 18 -31.89 6.05 18.45
CA LEU A 18 -32.19 5.14 17.37
C LEU A 18 -30.85 4.80 16.71
N GLU A 19 -30.11 3.87 17.31
CA GLU A 19 -28.99 3.22 16.67
C GLU A 19 -29.57 2.36 15.54
N ALA A 20 -29.46 2.86 14.32
CA ALA A 20 -29.67 2.05 13.13
C ALA A 20 -28.58 0.97 13.14
N GLN A 21 -28.94 -0.23 13.60
CA GLN A 21 -28.19 -1.45 13.30
C GLN A 21 -28.28 -1.69 11.79
N ASP A 22 -27.29 -1.18 11.06
CA ASP A 22 -26.96 -1.70 9.75
C ASP A 22 -26.28 -3.06 9.96
N ASN A 23 -27.11 -4.09 9.99
CA ASN A 23 -26.70 -5.47 10.04
C ASN A 23 -26.35 -5.90 8.61
N SER A 24 -25.25 -5.35 8.09
CA SER A 24 -24.62 -5.79 6.86
C SER A 24 -23.50 -6.77 7.22
N ASP A 25 -23.92 -7.98 7.60
CA ASP A 25 -23.09 -9.17 7.55
C ASP A 25 -22.80 -9.48 6.08
N ALA A 26 -21.74 -8.85 5.57
CA ALA A 26 -21.14 -9.14 4.28
C ALA A 26 -19.66 -9.44 4.52
N THR A 27 -19.37 -10.59 5.11
CA THR A 27 -18.06 -11.24 4.97
C THR A 27 -17.89 -11.70 3.52
N GLY A 28 -17.73 -10.75 2.61
CA GLY A 28 -16.95 -10.94 1.40
C GLY A 28 -15.61 -10.30 1.68
N GLN A 29 -14.65 -11.06 2.21
CA GLN A 29 -13.27 -10.62 2.12
C GLN A 29 -12.97 -10.50 0.64
N ASP A 30 -12.84 -9.25 0.19
CA ASP A 30 -12.26 -8.89 -1.10
C ASP A 30 -10.80 -9.33 -1.06
N GLU A 31 -10.57 -10.64 -1.20
CA GLU A 31 -9.24 -11.21 -1.26
C GLU A 31 -8.64 -10.77 -2.60
N THR A 32 -8.02 -9.60 -2.58
CA THR A 32 -7.19 -9.17 -3.69
C THR A 32 -6.14 -10.26 -3.90
N PRO A 33 -6.05 -10.85 -5.10
CA PRO A 33 -5.25 -12.05 -5.31
C PRO A 33 -3.77 -11.79 -4.98
N THR A 34 -3.16 -12.79 -4.34
CA THR A 34 -1.71 -12.85 -4.12
C THR A 34 -0.99 -12.74 -5.46
N LEU A 35 0.11 -12.00 -5.48
CA LEU A 35 0.98 -11.89 -6.64
C LEU A 35 1.60 -13.26 -6.97
N PRO A 36 1.92 -13.52 -8.25
CA PRO A 36 2.66 -14.74 -8.59
C PRO A 36 4.01 -14.80 -7.87
N ARG A 37 4.56 -15.99 -7.65
CA ARG A 37 5.94 -16.07 -7.14
C ARG A 37 6.93 -15.60 -8.20
N SER A 38 7.93 -14.83 -7.79
CA SER A 38 9.04 -14.43 -8.64
C SER A 38 10.29 -15.22 -8.26
N PHE A 39 10.93 -15.88 -9.22
CA PHE A 39 12.13 -16.68 -8.95
C PHE A 39 13.30 -15.87 -8.37
N LYS A 40 13.30 -14.54 -8.59
CA LYS A 40 14.34 -13.62 -8.11
C LYS A 40 13.81 -12.63 -7.08
N GLY A 41 12.60 -12.85 -6.56
CA GLY A 41 11.90 -11.87 -5.74
C GLY A 41 11.44 -10.65 -6.52
N TYR A 42 11.20 -9.57 -5.82
CA TYR A 42 10.63 -8.33 -6.33
C TYR A 42 11.55 -7.14 -6.08
N GLU A 43 11.49 -6.18 -7.00
CA GLU A 43 12.19 -4.92 -6.98
C GLU A 43 11.17 -3.79 -6.80
N LEU A 44 11.33 -2.99 -5.75
CA LEU A 44 10.51 -1.82 -5.45
C LEU A 44 11.25 -0.55 -5.83
N TYR A 45 10.56 0.34 -6.53
CA TYR A 45 11.04 1.68 -6.88
C TYR A 45 10.06 2.73 -6.39
N SER A 46 10.57 3.91 -6.08
CA SER A 46 9.77 5.05 -5.63
C SER A 46 10.23 6.36 -6.27
N TRP A 47 9.26 7.22 -6.58
CA TRP A 47 9.50 8.57 -7.07
C TRP A 47 8.36 9.50 -6.67
N GLN A 48 8.59 10.80 -6.79
CA GLN A 48 7.52 11.79 -6.68
C GLN A 48 7.13 12.31 -8.06
N ASP A 49 5.83 12.51 -8.27
CA ASP A 49 5.36 13.28 -9.42
C ASP A 49 5.52 14.79 -9.19
N LYS A 50 5.18 15.59 -10.21
CA LYS A 50 5.24 17.06 -10.14
C LYS A 50 4.30 17.67 -9.09
N ALA A 51 3.27 16.93 -8.67
CA ALA A 51 2.35 17.35 -7.63
C ALA A 51 2.85 16.99 -6.22
N GLY A 52 3.96 16.24 -6.12
CA GLY A 52 4.55 15.78 -4.86
C GLY A 52 3.95 14.47 -4.35
N SER A 53 3.09 13.82 -5.12
CA SER A 53 2.52 12.52 -4.75
C SER A 53 3.59 11.44 -4.89
N TRP A 54 3.65 10.53 -3.91
CA TRP A 54 4.52 9.37 -3.98
C TRP A 54 3.93 8.30 -4.89
N HIS A 55 4.74 7.81 -5.81
CA HIS A 55 4.41 6.69 -6.70
C HIS A 55 5.40 5.57 -6.46
N TYR A 56 4.89 4.34 -6.59
CA TYR A 56 5.65 3.13 -6.39
C TYR A 56 5.45 2.16 -7.54
N ALA A 57 6.50 1.42 -7.85
CA ALA A 57 6.47 0.31 -8.79
C ALA A 57 7.06 -0.93 -8.13
N LEU A 58 6.28 -2.01 -8.08
CA LEU A 58 6.76 -3.33 -7.67
C LEU A 58 6.89 -4.20 -8.92
N LEU A 59 8.11 -4.59 -9.25
CA LEU A 59 8.41 -5.37 -10.44
C LEU A 59 9.04 -6.71 -10.06
N SER A 60 8.77 -7.78 -10.81
CA SER A 60 9.51 -9.03 -10.60
C SER A 60 11.01 -8.85 -10.94
N GLY A 61 11.87 -9.44 -10.12
CA GLY A 61 13.31 -9.42 -10.28
C GLY A 61 13.76 -10.13 -11.56
N THR A 62 14.81 -9.61 -12.22
CA THR A 62 15.35 -10.21 -13.45
C THR A 62 16.88 -10.33 -13.41
N ASN A 63 17.50 -10.86 -14.47
CA ASN A 63 18.97 -10.85 -14.63
C ASN A 63 19.49 -9.55 -15.29
N ARG A 64 18.64 -8.52 -15.45
CA ARG A 64 19.00 -7.22 -16.02
C ARG A 64 18.56 -6.08 -15.12
N ILE A 65 19.24 -4.94 -15.26
CA ILE A 65 18.82 -3.69 -14.65
C ILE A 65 17.63 -3.14 -15.45
N LYS A 66 16.63 -2.59 -14.75
CA LYS A 66 15.43 -1.99 -15.34
C LYS A 66 15.72 -0.54 -15.65
N THR A 67 15.22 -0.04 -16.78
CA THR A 67 15.40 1.36 -17.17
C THR A 67 14.39 2.24 -16.46
N ALA A 68 14.70 3.52 -16.28
CA ALA A 68 13.76 4.48 -15.70
C ALA A 68 12.42 4.53 -16.50
N GLU A 69 12.49 4.47 -17.82
CA GLU A 69 11.31 4.41 -18.69
C GLU A 69 10.49 3.14 -18.43
N GLU A 70 11.12 1.98 -18.32
CA GLU A 70 10.43 0.72 -17.99
C GLU A 70 9.77 0.79 -16.62
N VAL A 71 10.51 1.29 -15.62
CA VAL A 71 9.98 1.44 -14.26
C VAL A 71 8.78 2.36 -14.26
N VAL A 72 8.74 3.48 -14.99
CA VAL A 72 7.61 4.43 -14.92
C VAL A 72 6.46 4.06 -15.86
N THR A 73 6.75 3.53 -17.05
CA THR A 73 5.77 3.41 -18.14
C THR A 73 5.26 2.00 -18.39
N ALA A 74 5.87 0.96 -17.83
CA ALA A 74 5.40 -0.41 -18.05
C ALA A 74 3.95 -0.57 -17.59
N ALA A 75 3.12 -1.10 -18.49
CA ALA A 75 1.72 -1.37 -18.24
C ALA A 75 1.56 -2.42 -17.14
N GLU A 76 0.54 -2.25 -16.30
CA GLU A 76 0.21 -3.25 -15.28
C GLU A 76 -0.04 -4.61 -15.92
N ASN A 77 0.43 -5.66 -15.26
CA ASN A 77 0.24 -7.06 -15.67
C ASN A 77 0.75 -7.41 -17.07
N THR A 78 1.54 -6.54 -17.73
CA THR A 78 2.05 -6.83 -19.08
C THR A 78 3.38 -6.11 -19.33
N ALA A 79 4.49 -6.82 -19.20
CA ALA A 79 5.53 -6.69 -20.21
C ALA A 79 5.62 -8.01 -21.00
N ASN A 80 5.93 -7.89 -22.29
CA ASN A 80 5.89 -8.96 -23.28
C ASN A 80 6.84 -10.14 -23.00
N ASP A 81 7.54 -10.15 -21.87
CA ASP A 81 8.57 -11.08 -21.41
C ASP A 81 8.22 -11.80 -20.09
N GLY A 82 7.01 -11.61 -19.53
CA GLY A 82 6.60 -12.20 -18.26
C GLY A 82 7.00 -11.37 -17.03
N LEU A 83 7.40 -10.11 -17.20
CA LEU A 83 7.59 -9.16 -16.11
C LEU A 83 6.25 -8.87 -15.42
N ILE A 84 6.21 -9.11 -14.12
CA ILE A 84 5.09 -8.69 -13.26
C ILE A 84 5.36 -7.24 -12.90
N VAL A 85 4.37 -6.37 -13.10
CA VAL A 85 4.42 -4.94 -12.74
C VAL A 85 3.14 -4.61 -11.99
N GLN A 86 3.28 -4.04 -10.79
CA GLN A 86 2.19 -3.51 -9.98
C GLN A 86 2.51 -2.07 -9.55
N ARG A 87 1.48 -1.25 -9.43
CA ARG A 87 1.59 0.16 -9.08
C ARG A 87 0.90 0.45 -7.75
N ALA A 88 1.38 1.47 -7.07
CA ALA A 88 0.73 2.05 -5.91
C ALA A 88 0.97 3.56 -5.89
N VAL A 89 -0.02 4.32 -5.43
CA VAL A 89 0.09 5.76 -5.24
C VAL A 89 -0.15 6.07 -3.77
N GLY A 90 0.82 6.67 -3.11
CA GLY A 90 0.79 6.89 -1.67
C GLY A 90 1.07 5.64 -0.84
N THR A 91 1.16 5.85 0.47
CA THR A 91 1.66 4.85 1.41
C THR A 91 0.67 3.71 1.63
N ASP A 92 -0.62 4.00 1.76
CA ASP A 92 -1.63 2.96 2.04
C ASP A 92 -1.70 1.92 0.92
N ASP A 93 -1.70 2.38 -0.34
CA ASP A 93 -1.67 1.52 -1.53
C ASP A 93 -0.40 0.69 -1.60
N LEU A 94 0.76 1.26 -1.23
CA LEU A 94 2.02 0.53 -1.17
C LEU A 94 1.92 -0.61 -0.16
N LEU A 95 1.47 -0.34 1.06
CA LEU A 95 1.38 -1.36 2.10
C LEU A 95 0.36 -2.45 1.73
N ALA A 96 -0.76 -2.08 1.11
CA ALA A 96 -1.73 -3.03 0.58
C ALA A 96 -1.13 -3.92 -0.52
N LEU A 97 -0.36 -3.33 -1.43
CA LEU A 97 0.36 -4.05 -2.49
C LEU A 97 1.39 -5.03 -1.93
N LEU A 98 2.19 -4.63 -0.94
CA LEU A 98 3.20 -5.49 -0.33
C LEU A 98 2.59 -6.69 0.40
N ARG A 99 1.41 -6.54 1.02
CA ARG A 99 0.67 -7.66 1.63
C ARG A 99 0.16 -8.69 0.63
N ARG A 100 0.12 -8.35 -0.67
CA ARG A 100 -0.22 -9.30 -1.74
C ARG A 100 0.99 -10.10 -2.20
N MET A 101 2.22 -9.78 -1.77
CA MET A 101 3.38 -10.60 -2.11
C MET A 101 3.25 -12.01 -1.52
N PRO A 102 3.85 -13.04 -2.14
CA PRO A 102 3.92 -14.35 -1.51
C PRO A 102 4.75 -14.28 -0.21
N GLU A 103 4.28 -14.93 0.87
CA GLU A 103 5.08 -15.06 2.09
C GLU A 103 6.43 -15.73 1.79
N ASN A 104 7.50 -15.30 2.48
CA ASN A 104 8.88 -15.76 2.31
C ASN A 104 9.47 -15.48 0.92
N ASP A 105 8.89 -14.56 0.15
CA ASP A 105 9.52 -14.03 -1.05
C ASP A 105 10.47 -12.87 -0.69
N PHE A 106 11.35 -12.52 -1.64
CA PHE A 106 12.37 -11.50 -1.46
C PHE A 106 11.90 -10.15 -2.02
N LEU A 107 12.15 -9.06 -1.28
CA LEU A 107 11.88 -7.68 -1.70
C LEU A 107 13.19 -6.89 -1.63
N THR A 108 13.57 -6.21 -2.72
CA THR A 108 14.64 -5.21 -2.69
C THR A 108 14.09 -3.86 -3.10
N TRP A 109 14.30 -2.83 -2.28
CA TRP A 109 13.97 -1.47 -2.64
C TRP A 109 15.19 -0.78 -3.26
N LEU A 110 15.11 -0.51 -4.56
CA LEU A 110 16.17 0.11 -5.35
C LEU A 110 15.92 1.61 -5.47
N THR A 111 16.96 2.40 -5.21
CA THR A 111 16.90 3.87 -5.26
C THR A 111 16.97 4.40 -6.67
N GLU A 112 17.65 3.70 -7.58
CA GLU A 112 17.93 4.19 -8.93
C GLU A 112 17.81 3.04 -9.94
N PRO A 113 16.97 3.18 -10.99
CA PRO A 113 17.03 2.31 -12.17
C PRO A 113 18.20 2.69 -13.08
N ASP A 114 18.42 1.92 -14.15
CA ASP A 114 19.34 2.30 -15.22
C ASP A 114 18.86 3.64 -15.83
N PRO A 115 19.71 4.69 -15.82
CA PRO A 115 19.37 5.98 -16.41
C PRO A 115 19.31 5.92 -17.95
N THR A 116 19.60 4.79 -18.57
CA THR A 116 19.58 4.59 -20.03
C THR A 116 18.44 3.67 -20.49
N PRO A 117 17.72 3.99 -21.58
CA PRO A 117 17.75 5.27 -22.29
C PRO A 117 17.29 6.40 -21.36
N ALA A 118 17.83 7.60 -21.56
CA ALA A 118 17.39 8.77 -20.81
C ALA A 118 15.88 8.89 -20.99
N THR A 119 15.13 8.96 -19.88
CA THR A 119 13.71 9.21 -19.97
C THR A 119 13.51 10.50 -20.77
N ASN A 120 12.73 10.42 -21.84
CA ASN A 120 12.39 11.61 -22.64
C ASN A 120 11.68 12.66 -21.77
N ASP A 121 11.15 12.22 -20.62
CA ASP A 121 10.62 13.05 -19.56
C ASP A 121 11.68 13.25 -18.46
N ALA A 122 12.34 14.41 -18.48
CA ALA A 122 13.34 14.83 -17.50
C ALA A 122 12.76 15.15 -16.10
N THR A 123 11.56 14.64 -15.77
CA THR A 123 10.79 15.11 -14.61
C THR A 123 10.46 14.05 -13.56
N VAL A 124 10.89 12.81 -13.77
CA VAL A 124 10.81 11.77 -12.73
C VAL A 124 12.13 11.71 -11.98
N VAL A 125 12.09 12.11 -10.71
CA VAL A 125 13.23 11.99 -9.79
C VAL A 125 12.96 10.81 -8.88
N PHE A 126 13.69 9.71 -9.08
CA PHE A 126 13.67 8.59 -8.15
C PHE A 126 14.24 9.03 -6.81
N ALA A 127 13.55 8.69 -5.74
CA ALA A 127 13.87 9.11 -4.39
C ALA A 127 13.25 8.15 -3.38
N LEU A 128 13.76 8.15 -2.16
CA LEU A 128 13.17 7.42 -1.06
C LEU A 128 12.16 8.29 -0.32
N PRO A 129 11.04 7.70 0.14
CA PRO A 129 10.14 8.40 1.05
C PRO A 129 10.79 8.58 2.42
N GLY A 130 10.15 9.37 3.28
CA GLY A 130 10.63 9.59 4.65
C GLY A 130 10.71 8.30 5.47
N THR A 131 11.45 8.36 6.58
CA THR A 131 11.70 7.20 7.47
C THR A 131 10.42 6.56 8.00
N GLU A 132 9.35 7.33 8.16
CA GLU A 132 8.04 6.80 8.55
C GLU A 132 7.53 5.73 7.58
N VAL A 133 7.64 5.97 6.27
CA VAL A 133 7.21 4.98 5.26
C VAL A 133 8.14 3.78 5.25
N LEU A 134 9.45 3.99 5.41
CA LEU A 134 10.43 2.90 5.50
C LEU A 134 10.16 1.99 6.71
N ASP A 135 9.82 2.57 7.87
CA ASP A 135 9.48 1.81 9.07
C ASP A 135 8.18 1.02 8.89
N GLN A 136 7.17 1.61 8.24
CA GLN A 136 5.93 0.90 7.92
C GLN A 136 6.15 -0.28 6.95
N VAL A 137 7.00 -0.09 5.93
CA VAL A 137 7.40 -1.19 5.03
C VAL A 137 8.15 -2.27 5.80
N ARG A 138 9.05 -1.91 6.72
CA ARG A 138 9.75 -2.87 7.59
C ARG A 138 8.79 -3.66 8.48
N THR A 139 7.72 -3.03 8.98
CA THR A 139 6.65 -3.72 9.70
C THR A 139 5.95 -4.74 8.81
N VAL A 140 5.53 -4.36 7.59
CA VAL A 140 4.92 -5.31 6.64
C VAL A 140 5.86 -6.47 6.30
N CYS A 141 7.15 -6.19 6.09
CA CYS A 141 8.14 -7.24 5.85
C CYS A 141 8.17 -8.27 7.00
N THR A 142 8.09 -7.80 8.25
CA THR A 142 8.11 -8.67 9.42
C THR A 142 6.81 -9.46 9.56
N GLU A 143 5.67 -8.78 9.48
CA GLU A 143 4.34 -9.39 9.64
C GLU A 143 4.05 -10.43 8.55
N HIS A 144 4.46 -10.13 7.31
CA HIS A 144 4.21 -10.93 6.12
C HIS A 144 5.37 -11.87 5.75
N LYS A 145 6.37 -11.97 6.64
CA LYS A 145 7.56 -12.83 6.50
C LYS A 145 8.29 -12.62 5.16
N LEU A 146 8.40 -11.39 4.70
CA LEU A 146 9.18 -11.07 3.51
C LEU A 146 10.66 -10.94 3.88
N GLU A 147 11.54 -11.46 3.03
CA GLU A 147 12.96 -11.19 3.14
C GLU A 147 13.26 -9.85 2.46
N CYS A 148 13.42 -8.79 3.24
CA CYS A 148 13.54 -7.43 2.72
C CYS A 148 14.96 -6.87 2.79
N ASN A 149 15.46 -6.40 1.64
CA ASN A 149 16.63 -5.55 1.51
C ASN A 149 16.15 -4.11 1.29
N LEU A 150 16.01 -3.37 2.39
CA LEU A 150 15.56 -1.98 2.40
C LEU A 150 16.76 -1.03 2.53
N PRO A 151 16.69 0.18 1.97
CA PRO A 151 17.69 1.22 2.22
C PRO A 151 17.75 1.57 3.71
N GLU A 152 18.92 2.06 4.14
CA GLU A 152 19.17 2.52 5.51
C GLU A 152 18.38 3.79 5.88
#